data_AF-A0AAD4F121-F1
#
_entry.id   AF-A0AAD4F121-F1
#
_cell.length_a   1.000
_cell.length_b   1.000
_cell.length_c   1.000
_cell.angle_alpha   90.00
_cell.angle_beta   90.00
_cell.angle_gamma   90.00
#
_symmetry.space_group_name_H-M   'P 1'
#
loop_
_entity.id
_entity.type
_entity.pdbx_description
1 polymer ?
#
loop_
_entity_poly.entity_id
_entity_poly.type
_entity_poly.pdbx_seq_one_letter_code
_entity_poly.pdbx_strand_id
1 'polypeptide(L)'
;MSFNSLPLEIKQTIWQLALHAAVDEPEVCIVWPIKTGGYDPISKPFLVDTAFPVLMHVCGQWREFVLSSCQQPSSPVKFRFSRQANCRVPYRHFRPSTDILYSSSMNHEEAIKCHLIDWEPGVPRTTLAAVRHLAVDWPLWMDPMDFLPELVFRACPDLEKVSVVFPSSRQAIWSCFKAPAKRCKLRRVEGADELSAVRDWDEEKVLVSMQWQVDEGAAILDEDAQSTWQNELHIHEHTMGEPGGGWFVGTAWDKKREKFCLEYEPAAFVQYKRSENGDETWVEGCEDRLIEWVDCWKNPGTLEPSPEQLAISPEEWRVNDEDGYKL
;
A
#
# COMPACT_ATOMS: atom_id res chain seq x y z
N MET A 1 -26.81 -7.96 34.57
CA MET A 1 -27.31 -6.63 34.11
C MET A 1 -27.42 -6.66 32.59
N SER A 2 -28.45 -6.05 32.01
CA SER A 2 -28.63 -6.03 30.54
C SER A 2 -28.05 -4.74 29.95
N PHE A 3 -27.44 -4.81 28.76
CA PHE A 3 -26.97 -3.62 28.05
C PHE A 3 -28.10 -2.61 27.82
N ASN A 4 -29.31 -3.10 27.54
CA ASN A 4 -30.47 -2.26 27.28
C ASN A 4 -30.92 -1.44 28.50
N SER A 5 -30.56 -1.87 29.71
CA SER A 5 -30.86 -1.13 30.94
C SER A 5 -29.85 -0.01 31.27
N LEU A 6 -28.77 0.13 30.50
CA LEU A 6 -27.78 1.19 30.71
C LEU A 6 -28.33 2.57 30.28
N PRO A 7 -27.92 3.66 30.97
CA PRO A 7 -28.17 5.03 30.50
C PRO A 7 -27.61 5.25 29.09
N LEU A 8 -28.20 6.18 28.34
CA LEU A 8 -27.83 6.44 26.94
C LEU A 8 -26.37 6.87 26.82
N GLU A 9 -25.90 7.68 27.76
CA GLU A 9 -24.53 8.20 27.81
C GLU A 9 -23.52 7.05 27.90
N ILE A 10 -23.79 6.08 28.78
CA ILE A 10 -22.95 4.89 28.95
C ILE A 10 -22.98 4.02 27.68
N LYS A 11 -24.15 3.86 27.06
CA LYS A 11 -24.26 3.12 25.78
C LYS A 11 -23.44 3.79 24.69
N GLN A 12 -23.55 5.11 24.53
CA GLN A 12 -22.79 5.88 23.54
C GLN A 12 -21.28 5.79 23.78
N THR A 13 -20.82 5.86 25.03
CA THR A 13 -19.41 5.66 25.36
C THR A 13 -18.94 4.25 24.97
N ILE A 14 -19.71 3.21 25.29
CA ILE A 14 -19.38 1.82 24.91
C ILE A 14 -19.34 1.70 23.39
N TRP A 15 -20.31 2.28 22.68
CA TRP A 15 -20.35 2.25 21.21
C TRP A 15 -19.17 2.97 20.60
N GLN A 16 -18.78 4.12 21.13
CA GLN A 16 -17.62 4.87 20.64
C GLN A 16 -16.33 4.07 20.83
N LEU A 17 -16.11 3.50 22.03
CA LEU A 17 -14.94 2.65 22.30
C LEU A 17 -14.91 1.43 21.37
N ALA A 18 -16.06 0.77 21.19
CA ALA A 18 -16.17 -0.38 20.31
C ALA A 18 -15.99 -0.01 18.83
N LEU A 19 -16.41 1.20 18.43
CA LEU A 19 -16.19 1.70 17.08
C LEU A 19 -14.70 1.85 16.85
N HIS A 20 -13.98 2.56 17.72
CA HIS A 20 -12.53 2.73 17.63
C HIS A 20 -11.79 1.40 17.56
N ALA A 21 -12.12 0.45 18.44
CA ALA A 21 -11.50 -0.88 18.44
C ALA A 21 -11.78 -1.66 17.14
N ALA A 22 -12.96 -1.52 16.55
CA ALA A 22 -13.29 -2.18 15.28
C ALA A 22 -12.50 -1.60 14.09
N VAL A 23 -11.95 -0.40 14.21
CA VAL A 23 -11.17 0.25 13.15
C VAL A 23 -9.70 -0.16 13.20
N ASP A 24 -9.23 -0.83 14.25
CA ASP A 24 -7.81 -1.18 14.47
C ASP A 24 -7.27 -2.33 13.60
N GLU A 25 -8.10 -2.89 12.71
CA GLU A 25 -7.62 -3.88 11.74
C GLU A 25 -6.69 -3.23 10.70
N PRO A 26 -5.51 -3.82 10.43
CA PRO A 26 -4.65 -3.45 9.31
C PRO A 26 -5.38 -3.59 7.97
N GLU A 27 -5.28 -2.58 7.12
CA GLU A 27 -5.85 -2.60 5.77
C GLU A 27 -4.76 -2.33 4.73
N VAL A 28 -5.03 -2.66 3.47
CA VAL A 28 -4.11 -2.37 2.36
C VAL A 28 -4.48 -1.05 1.70
N CYS A 29 -3.55 -0.10 1.70
CA CYS A 29 -3.66 1.16 0.98
C CYS A 29 -3.07 1.02 -0.41
N ILE A 30 -3.94 0.87 -1.40
CA ILE A 30 -3.54 0.88 -2.80
C ILE A 30 -3.47 2.34 -3.24
N VAL A 31 -2.25 2.80 -3.52
CA VAL A 31 -1.98 4.19 -3.95
C VAL A 31 -2.72 4.48 -5.25
N TRP A 32 -3.43 5.62 -5.27
CA TRP A 32 -4.22 6.09 -6.40
C TRP A 32 -3.67 7.43 -6.94
N PRO A 33 -3.58 7.63 -8.26
CA PRO A 33 -3.97 6.69 -9.31
C PRO A 33 -2.98 5.56 -9.56
N ILE A 34 -3.49 4.38 -9.94
CA ILE A 34 -2.67 3.33 -10.56
C ILE A 34 -2.69 3.66 -12.06
N LYS A 35 -1.81 4.55 -12.50
CA LYS A 35 -1.61 4.81 -13.92
C LYS A 35 -0.39 4.08 -14.41
N THR A 36 -0.34 3.86 -15.71
CA THR A 36 0.91 3.74 -16.45
C THR A 36 0.97 4.99 -17.35
N GLY A 37 1.95 5.90 -17.18
CA GLY A 37 2.26 6.89 -18.23
C GLY A 37 1.71 8.33 -18.17
N GLY A 38 1.39 8.90 -17.00
CA GLY A 38 1.06 10.33 -16.90
C GLY A 38 1.38 10.94 -15.53
N TYR A 39 1.79 12.21 -15.49
CA TYR A 39 2.21 12.98 -14.31
C TYR A 39 1.05 13.50 -13.44
N ASP A 40 -0.02 12.72 -13.25
CA ASP A 40 -1.08 13.16 -12.35
C ASP A 40 -0.67 12.89 -10.90
N PRO A 41 -0.79 13.87 -10.00
CA PRO A 41 -0.35 13.71 -8.63
C PRO A 41 -1.18 12.63 -7.93
N ILE A 42 -0.49 11.83 -7.12
CA ILE A 42 -1.14 10.88 -6.22
C ILE A 42 -2.15 11.61 -5.35
N SER A 43 -3.35 11.05 -5.25
CA SER A 43 -4.40 11.65 -4.47
C SER A 43 -4.08 11.55 -2.97
N LYS A 44 -4.03 12.73 -2.34
CA LYS A 44 -3.94 12.89 -0.90
C LYS A 44 -5.30 13.38 -0.38
N PRO A 45 -5.74 12.94 0.81
CA PRO A 45 -5.05 12.02 1.72
C PRO A 45 -5.13 10.56 1.26
N PHE A 46 -4.21 9.72 1.75
CA PHE A 46 -4.27 8.28 1.53
C PHE A 46 -5.45 7.66 2.28
N LEU A 47 -6.22 6.83 1.58
CA LEU A 47 -7.43 6.21 2.09
C LEU A 47 -7.35 4.69 1.98
N VAL A 48 -8.00 3.99 2.91
CA VAL A 48 -8.21 2.54 2.87
C VAL A 48 -9.69 2.23 2.98
N ASP A 49 -10.16 1.28 2.17
CA ASP A 49 -11.47 0.67 2.38
C ASP A 49 -11.41 -0.26 3.59
N THR A 50 -12.44 -0.20 4.43
CA THR A 50 -12.52 -0.99 5.67
C THR A 50 -13.69 -1.96 5.60
N ALA A 51 -13.72 -2.93 6.52
CA ALA A 51 -14.95 -3.68 6.75
C ALA A 51 -16.06 -2.75 7.29
N PHE A 52 -17.32 -3.12 7.09
CA PHE A 52 -18.41 -2.55 7.88
C PHE A 52 -18.12 -2.78 9.37
N PRO A 53 -18.11 -1.72 10.20
CA PRO A 53 -17.89 -1.88 11.63
C PRO A 53 -18.86 -2.90 12.20
N VAL A 54 -18.35 -3.83 13.01
CA VAL A 54 -19.16 -4.91 13.63
C VAL A 54 -20.44 -4.36 14.28
N LEU A 55 -20.36 -3.15 14.84
CA LEU A 55 -21.49 -2.42 15.42
C LEU A 55 -22.71 -2.30 14.49
N MET A 56 -22.50 -2.14 13.19
CA MET A 56 -23.59 -2.01 12.20
C MET A 56 -24.38 -3.30 12.01
N HIS A 57 -23.84 -4.43 12.46
CA HIS A 57 -24.45 -5.75 12.37
C HIS A 57 -25.19 -6.16 13.66
N VAL A 58 -25.04 -5.40 14.75
CA VAL A 58 -25.63 -5.76 16.06
C VAL A 58 -27.13 -5.48 16.11
N CYS A 59 -27.54 -4.22 15.99
CA CYS A 59 -28.95 -3.82 15.95
C CYS A 59 -29.15 -2.45 15.28
N GLY A 60 -30.42 -2.05 15.09
CA GLY A 60 -30.76 -0.78 14.42
C GLY A 60 -30.19 0.46 15.11
N GLN A 61 -30.23 0.51 16.45
CA GLN A 61 -29.72 1.65 17.22
C GLN A 61 -28.20 1.84 17.06
N TRP A 62 -27.44 0.74 17.00
CA TRP A 62 -25.99 0.80 16.82
C TRP A 62 -25.64 1.24 15.40
N ARG A 63 -26.40 0.77 14.41
CA ARG A 63 -26.25 1.22 13.02
C ARG A 63 -26.51 2.72 12.89
N GLU A 64 -27.58 3.22 13.50
CA GLU A 64 -27.91 4.65 13.50
C GLU A 64 -26.84 5.48 14.22
N PHE A 65 -26.30 4.97 15.34
CA PHE A 65 -25.17 5.60 16.02
C PHE A 65 -23.92 5.69 15.15
N VAL A 66 -23.54 4.60 14.45
CA VAL A 66 -22.38 4.63 13.56
C VAL A 66 -22.61 5.64 12.43
N LEU A 67 -23.76 5.58 11.74
CA LEU A 67 -24.06 6.46 10.62
C LEU A 67 -24.12 7.94 11.01
N SER A 68 -24.59 8.26 12.22
CA SER A 68 -24.59 9.64 12.75
C SER A 68 -23.20 10.08 13.20
N SER A 69 -22.43 9.18 13.83
CA SER A 69 -21.05 9.47 14.25
C SER A 69 -20.14 9.76 13.06
N CYS A 70 -20.34 9.09 11.92
CA CYS A 70 -19.55 9.31 10.70
C CYS A 70 -19.67 10.71 10.08
N GLN A 71 -20.64 11.52 10.51
CA GLN A 71 -20.74 12.91 10.11
C GLN A 71 -19.79 13.83 10.90
N GLN A 72 -19.22 13.34 12.01
CA GLN A 72 -18.28 14.10 12.82
C GLN A 72 -16.87 14.05 12.21
N PRO A 73 -16.11 15.17 12.23
CA PRO A 73 -14.74 15.21 11.72
C PRO A 73 -13.79 14.22 12.41
N SER A 74 -14.02 13.92 13.69
CA SER A 74 -13.22 13.02 14.52
C SER A 74 -13.61 11.55 14.39
N SER A 75 -14.57 11.21 13.53
CA SER A 75 -14.98 9.82 13.35
C SER A 75 -13.83 8.99 12.77
N PRO A 76 -13.53 7.82 13.36
CA PRO A 76 -12.45 6.97 12.86
C PRO A 76 -12.81 6.28 11.53
N VAL A 77 -14.10 6.24 11.17
CA VAL A 77 -14.62 5.70 9.91
C VAL A 77 -15.54 6.73 9.26
N LYS A 78 -15.43 6.86 7.94
CA LYS A 78 -16.29 7.64 7.06
C LYS A 78 -16.96 6.71 6.05
N PHE A 79 -17.94 7.22 5.31
CA PHE A 79 -18.64 6.46 4.29
C PHE A 79 -18.62 7.21 2.96
N ARG A 80 -18.30 6.49 1.88
CA ARG A 80 -18.39 6.98 0.50
C ARG A 80 -19.31 6.09 -0.31
N PHE A 81 -19.83 6.58 -1.42
CA PHE A 81 -20.68 5.75 -2.28
C PHE A 81 -19.80 4.93 -3.23
N SER A 82 -20.03 3.62 -3.31
CA SER A 82 -19.42 2.74 -4.30
C SER A 82 -20.47 2.37 -5.35
N ARG A 83 -20.18 2.61 -6.63
CA ARG A 83 -21.04 2.16 -7.73
C ARG A 83 -21.16 0.65 -7.76
N GLN A 84 -20.01 0.00 -7.58
CA GLN A 84 -19.87 -1.42 -7.79
C GLN A 84 -20.66 -2.18 -6.73
N ALA A 85 -20.63 -1.70 -5.48
CA ALA A 85 -21.45 -2.22 -4.40
C ALA A 85 -22.87 -1.63 -4.37
N ASN A 86 -23.14 -0.59 -5.18
CA ASN A 86 -24.37 0.21 -5.18
C ASN A 86 -24.85 0.62 -3.78
N CYS A 87 -23.89 0.93 -2.90
CA CYS A 87 -24.16 1.32 -1.51
C CYS A 87 -23.02 2.13 -0.93
N ARG A 88 -23.22 2.68 0.27
CA ARG A 88 -22.17 3.38 1.01
C ARG A 88 -21.21 2.38 1.63
N VAL A 89 -19.92 2.48 1.28
CA VAL A 89 -18.84 1.66 1.81
C VAL A 89 -18.00 2.45 2.82
N PRO A 90 -17.57 1.80 3.91
CA PRO A 90 -16.80 2.45 4.95
C PRO A 90 -15.33 2.58 4.53
N TYR A 91 -14.75 3.74 4.79
CA TYR A 91 -13.34 4.01 4.57
C TYR A 91 -12.75 4.80 5.72
N ARG A 92 -11.43 4.86 5.78
CA ARG A 92 -10.69 5.74 6.71
C ARG A 92 -9.40 6.22 6.09
N HIS A 93 -8.75 7.16 6.77
CA HIS A 93 -7.38 7.54 6.44
C HIS A 93 -6.41 6.38 6.69
N PHE A 94 -5.42 6.29 5.81
CA PHE A 94 -4.28 5.40 5.96
C PHE A 94 -3.51 5.68 7.25
N ARG A 95 -3.13 4.62 7.96
CA ARG A 95 -2.35 4.66 9.19
C ARG A 95 -1.00 4.00 8.93
N PRO A 96 0.07 4.78 8.71
CA PRO A 96 1.35 4.23 8.24
C PRO A 96 2.00 3.26 9.24
N SER A 97 1.67 3.36 10.53
CA SER A 97 2.17 2.45 11.56
C SER A 97 1.52 1.07 11.60
N THR A 98 0.37 0.86 10.94
CA THR A 98 -0.39 -0.40 11.01
C THR A 98 -0.81 -0.93 9.65
N ASP A 99 -1.14 -0.04 8.73
CA ASP A 99 -1.62 -0.40 7.39
C ASP A 99 -0.46 -0.74 6.47
N ILE A 100 -0.79 -1.46 5.41
CA ILE A 100 0.17 -1.86 4.39
C ILE A 100 0.03 -0.91 3.22
N LEU A 101 1.09 -0.16 2.91
CA LEU A 101 1.13 0.64 1.68
C LEU A 101 1.42 -0.28 0.50
N TYR A 102 0.58 -0.30 -0.53
CA TYR A 102 0.85 -1.03 -1.76
C TYR A 102 1.34 -0.10 -2.86
N SER A 103 2.53 -0.39 -3.38
CA SER A 103 3.13 0.25 -4.55
C SER A 103 3.31 -0.79 -5.65
N SER A 104 2.97 -0.43 -6.88
CA SER A 104 3.14 -1.30 -8.04
C SER A 104 4.20 -0.72 -8.95
N SER A 105 4.80 -1.58 -9.78
CA SER A 105 5.64 -1.18 -10.91
C SER A 105 5.02 -0.07 -11.76
N MET A 106 3.69 0.03 -11.81
CA MET A 106 2.97 1.04 -12.58
C MET A 106 3.00 2.44 -11.95
N ASN A 107 2.99 2.55 -10.63
CA ASN A 107 2.84 3.84 -9.92
C ASN A 107 4.02 4.19 -8.99
N HIS A 108 5.06 3.37 -8.94
CA HIS A 108 6.16 3.55 -7.99
C HIS A 108 6.95 4.84 -8.22
N GLU A 109 7.25 5.22 -9.46
CA GLU A 109 7.98 6.46 -9.76
C GLU A 109 7.25 7.68 -9.22
N GLU A 110 5.93 7.76 -9.43
CA GLU A 110 5.13 8.87 -8.94
C GLU A 110 4.94 8.81 -7.43
N ALA A 111 4.84 7.61 -6.85
CA ALA A 111 4.85 7.43 -5.40
C ALA A 111 6.14 7.96 -4.78
N ILE A 112 7.27 7.69 -5.40
CA ILE A 112 8.55 8.21 -4.92
C ILE A 112 8.63 9.73 -5.16
N LYS A 113 8.39 10.21 -6.39
CA LYS A 113 8.49 11.64 -6.75
C LYS A 113 7.54 12.53 -5.94
N CYS A 114 6.25 12.17 -5.82
CA CYS A 114 5.26 12.96 -5.07
C CYS A 114 5.56 13.05 -3.55
N HIS A 115 6.48 12.24 -3.04
CA HIS A 115 6.85 12.20 -1.62
C HIS A 115 8.29 12.64 -1.34
N LEU A 116 9.20 12.50 -2.31
CA LEU A 116 10.53 13.11 -2.24
C LEU A 116 10.50 14.61 -2.55
N ILE A 117 9.56 15.08 -3.37
CA ILE A 117 9.44 16.50 -3.73
C ILE A 117 8.82 17.34 -2.59
N ASP A 118 8.05 16.73 -1.68
CA ASP A 118 7.53 17.40 -0.46
C ASP A 118 8.64 17.72 0.57
N TRP A 119 9.91 17.46 0.25
CA TRP A 119 11.06 17.71 1.12
C TRP A 119 11.51 19.19 1.07
N GLU A 120 10.56 20.12 1.20
CA GLU A 120 10.91 21.49 1.54
C GLU A 120 11.45 21.52 2.98
N PRO A 121 12.62 22.15 3.24
CA PRO A 121 13.18 22.25 4.59
C PRO A 121 12.16 22.84 5.59
N GLY A 122 11.76 22.05 6.58
CA GLY A 122 10.78 22.44 7.60
C GLY A 122 9.39 21.81 7.47
N VAL A 123 9.13 21.07 6.40
CA VAL A 123 7.91 20.25 6.27
C VAL A 123 8.09 18.96 7.11
N PRO A 124 7.13 18.62 7.99
CA PRO A 124 7.19 17.41 8.80
C PRO A 124 7.42 16.17 7.94
N ARG A 125 8.18 15.20 8.45
CA ARG A 125 8.42 13.89 7.83
C ARG A 125 7.13 13.37 7.17
N THR A 126 7.25 13.01 5.90
CA THR A 126 6.11 12.59 5.08
C THR A 126 5.42 11.37 5.68
N THR A 127 4.15 11.15 5.32
CA THR A 127 3.39 9.95 5.71
C THR A 127 4.15 8.65 5.44
N LEU A 128 5.00 8.62 4.40
CA LEU A 128 5.85 7.48 4.05
C LEU A 128 6.92 7.17 5.09
N ALA A 129 7.47 8.19 5.76
CA ALA A 129 8.54 7.97 6.72
C ALA A 129 8.10 7.14 7.92
N ALA A 130 6.81 7.16 8.23
CA ALA A 130 6.20 6.38 9.30
C ALA A 130 5.67 5.00 8.82
N VAL A 131 5.81 4.66 7.53
CA VAL A 131 5.33 3.41 6.96
C VAL A 131 6.17 2.25 7.48
N ARG A 132 5.51 1.31 8.14
CA ARG A 132 6.15 0.09 8.69
C ARG A 132 5.97 -1.13 7.81
N HIS A 133 4.92 -1.15 7.00
CA HIS A 133 4.58 -2.29 6.15
C HIS A 133 4.36 -1.82 4.71
N LEU A 134 5.14 -2.39 3.81
CA LEU A 134 5.08 -2.11 2.39
C LEU A 134 4.70 -3.40 1.65
N ALA A 135 3.93 -3.26 0.59
CA ALA A 135 3.65 -4.32 -0.36
C ALA A 135 4.02 -3.85 -1.76
N VAL A 136 4.76 -4.68 -2.49
CA VAL A 136 5.23 -4.37 -3.84
C VAL A 136 4.93 -5.52 -4.77
N ASP A 137 4.59 -5.24 -6.02
CA ASP A 137 4.49 -6.33 -7.00
C ASP A 137 5.88 -6.94 -7.26
N TRP A 138 5.89 -8.22 -7.64
CA TRP A 138 7.13 -8.93 -7.98
C TRP A 138 7.99 -8.21 -9.03
N PRO A 139 7.43 -7.66 -10.14
CA PRO A 139 8.19 -6.90 -11.12
C PRO A 139 9.04 -5.78 -10.50
N LEU A 140 8.45 -4.98 -9.62
CA LEU A 140 9.12 -3.88 -8.94
C LEU A 140 10.17 -4.38 -7.95
N TRP A 141 9.92 -5.52 -7.30
CA TRP A 141 10.89 -6.17 -6.43
C TRP A 141 12.11 -6.69 -7.19
N MET A 142 11.92 -7.17 -8.42
CA MET A 142 12.96 -7.71 -9.30
C MET A 142 13.76 -6.65 -10.07
N ASP A 143 13.28 -5.40 -10.08
CA ASP A 143 14.06 -4.24 -10.55
C ASP A 143 14.45 -3.29 -9.39
N PRO A 144 15.31 -3.77 -8.49
CA PRO A 144 15.61 -3.09 -7.23
C PRO A 144 16.60 -1.94 -7.37
N MET A 145 17.32 -1.81 -8.50
CA MET A 145 18.42 -0.85 -8.65
C MET A 145 17.95 0.59 -8.48
N ASP A 146 16.77 0.91 -9.00
CA ASP A 146 16.21 2.28 -8.91
C ASP A 146 15.19 2.42 -7.77
N PHE A 147 14.50 1.34 -7.43
CA PHE A 147 13.34 1.40 -6.54
C PHE A 147 13.67 1.21 -5.06
N LEU A 148 14.40 0.14 -4.72
CA LEU A 148 14.53 -0.26 -3.32
C LEU A 148 15.32 0.77 -2.51
N PRO A 149 16.45 1.32 -2.99
CA PRO A 149 17.18 2.30 -2.22
C PRO A 149 16.38 3.57 -1.93
N GLU A 150 15.70 4.11 -2.93
CA GLU A 150 14.91 5.34 -2.80
C GLU A 150 13.66 5.12 -1.95
N LEU A 151 12.92 4.03 -2.15
CA LEU A 151 11.70 3.83 -1.36
C LEU A 151 12.00 3.33 0.06
N VAL A 152 12.84 2.30 0.21
CA VAL A 152 13.07 1.66 1.51
C VAL A 152 13.95 2.51 2.40
N PHE A 153 15.09 2.98 1.91
CA PHE A 153 16.04 3.67 2.79
C PHE A 153 15.78 5.16 2.91
N ARG A 154 15.29 5.79 1.84
CA ARG A 154 15.05 7.24 1.85
C ARG A 154 13.61 7.60 2.22
N ALA A 155 12.62 6.99 1.59
CA ALA A 155 11.22 7.38 1.81
C ALA A 155 10.58 6.70 3.03
N CYS A 156 10.94 5.45 3.33
CA CYS A 156 10.35 4.64 4.40
C CYS A 156 11.39 4.13 5.42
N PRO A 157 12.15 5.02 6.09
CA PRO A 157 13.18 4.61 7.04
C PRO A 157 12.67 3.69 8.16
N ASP A 158 11.41 3.83 8.60
CA ASP A 158 10.83 3.00 9.67
C ASP A 158 10.21 1.69 9.14
N LEU A 159 10.58 1.23 7.93
CA LEU A 159 10.06 0.01 7.34
C LEU A 159 10.51 -1.24 8.10
N GLU A 160 9.55 -2.06 8.50
CA GLU A 160 9.75 -3.31 9.25
C GLU A 160 9.50 -4.54 8.37
N LYS A 161 8.57 -4.46 7.42
CA LYS A 161 8.14 -5.60 6.59
C LYS A 161 7.85 -5.23 5.13
N VAL A 162 8.26 -6.09 4.20
CA VAL A 162 7.86 -6.05 2.79
C VAL A 162 7.11 -7.30 2.37
N SER A 163 5.91 -7.13 1.82
CA SER A 163 5.16 -8.20 1.18
C SER A 163 5.37 -8.16 -0.33
N VAL A 164 5.97 -9.20 -0.90
CA VAL A 164 6.15 -9.30 -2.35
C VAL A 164 4.91 -9.96 -2.96
N VAL A 165 4.16 -9.19 -3.73
CA VAL A 165 2.81 -9.53 -4.15
C VAL A 165 2.80 -10.17 -5.53
N PHE A 166 2.18 -11.36 -5.58
CA PHE A 166 1.90 -12.11 -6.79
C PHE A 166 0.41 -11.96 -7.17
N PRO A 167 0.07 -12.06 -8.46
CA PRO A 167 -1.33 -12.01 -8.90
C PRO A 167 -2.15 -13.19 -8.36
N SER A 168 -1.52 -14.36 -8.24
CA SER A 168 -2.10 -15.53 -7.59
C SER A 168 -0.97 -16.44 -7.08
N SER A 169 -1.32 -17.33 -6.16
CA SER A 169 -0.44 -18.41 -5.67
C SER A 169 -0.09 -19.45 -6.75
N ARG A 170 -0.69 -19.36 -7.94
CA ARG A 170 -0.54 -20.31 -9.05
C ARG A 170 0.10 -19.69 -10.29
N GLN A 171 0.26 -18.37 -10.33
CA GLN A 171 0.74 -17.66 -11.50
C GLN A 171 2.27 -17.63 -11.56
N ALA A 172 2.79 -17.55 -12.79
CA ALA A 172 4.20 -17.25 -13.02
C ALA A 172 4.57 -15.83 -12.56
N ILE A 173 5.79 -15.71 -12.03
CA ILE A 173 6.37 -14.53 -11.39
C ILE A 173 6.45 -13.30 -12.30
N TRP A 174 6.58 -13.48 -13.62
CA TRP A 174 6.81 -12.40 -14.58
C TRP A 174 5.55 -11.63 -15.01
N SER A 175 4.48 -11.71 -14.24
CA SER A 175 3.20 -11.13 -14.61
C SER A 175 2.93 -9.86 -13.82
N CYS A 176 2.69 -8.75 -14.52
CA CYS A 176 2.09 -7.57 -13.91
C CYS A 176 0.57 -7.78 -13.79
N PHE A 177 -0.07 -7.07 -12.87
CA PHE A 177 -1.51 -7.20 -12.67
C PHE A 177 -2.14 -5.92 -12.14
N LYS A 178 -3.45 -5.78 -12.34
CA LYS A 178 -4.23 -4.68 -11.75
C LYS A 178 -4.55 -5.02 -10.30
N ALA A 179 -4.14 -4.15 -9.37
CA ALA A 179 -4.45 -4.31 -7.96
C ALA A 179 -5.96 -4.21 -7.70
N PRO A 180 -6.51 -4.92 -6.70
CA PRO A 180 -7.94 -4.98 -6.39
C PRO A 180 -8.65 -3.62 -6.33
N ALA A 181 -9.78 -3.53 -7.03
CA ALA A 181 -10.66 -2.37 -6.94
C ALA A 181 -11.37 -2.26 -5.59
N LYS A 182 -11.85 -3.41 -5.09
CA LYS A 182 -12.59 -3.51 -3.84
C LYS A 182 -11.65 -3.58 -2.65
N ARG A 183 -12.22 -3.54 -1.44
CA ARG A 183 -11.52 -3.97 -0.23
C ARG A 183 -10.84 -5.32 -0.47
N CYS A 184 -9.57 -5.40 -0.11
CA CYS A 184 -8.76 -6.59 -0.22
C CYS A 184 -7.90 -6.74 1.03
N LYS A 185 -7.37 -7.94 1.20
CA LYS A 185 -6.31 -8.24 2.17
C LYS A 185 -5.13 -8.86 1.44
N LEU A 186 -3.98 -8.85 2.09
CA LEU A 186 -2.86 -9.71 1.68
C LEU A 186 -2.93 -11.02 2.47
N ARG A 187 -2.84 -12.12 1.74
CA ARG A 187 -2.65 -13.45 2.29
C ARG A 187 -1.21 -13.86 2.01
N ARG A 188 -0.51 -14.35 3.02
CA ARG A 188 0.79 -15.01 2.82
C ARG A 188 0.59 -16.24 1.92
N VAL A 189 1.43 -16.37 0.90
CA VAL A 189 1.49 -17.58 0.07
C VAL A 189 2.24 -18.63 0.88
N GLU A 190 1.58 -19.74 1.18
CA GLU A 190 2.10 -20.77 2.09
C GLU A 190 2.19 -22.11 1.38
N GLY A 191 3.23 -22.88 1.71
CA GLY A 191 3.40 -24.26 1.26
C GLY A 191 4.27 -24.41 0.02
N ALA A 192 5.01 -25.53 -0.02
CA ALA A 192 5.94 -25.83 -1.10
C ALA A 192 5.25 -25.94 -2.47
N ASP A 193 3.99 -26.37 -2.52
CA ASP A 193 3.25 -26.51 -3.78
C ASP A 193 2.83 -25.15 -4.35
N GLU A 194 2.35 -24.21 -3.52
CA GLU A 194 2.06 -22.82 -3.94
C GLU A 194 3.36 -22.09 -4.33
N LEU A 195 4.41 -22.24 -3.53
CA LEU A 195 5.72 -21.68 -3.83
C LEU A 195 6.40 -22.32 -5.04
N SER A 196 6.09 -23.59 -5.37
CA SER A 196 6.64 -24.25 -6.55
C SER A 196 6.07 -23.71 -7.86
N ALA A 197 4.87 -23.11 -7.84
CA ALA A 197 4.34 -22.37 -8.99
C ALA A 197 5.08 -21.03 -9.17
N VAL A 198 5.52 -20.44 -8.05
CA VAL A 198 6.52 -19.36 -7.99
C VAL A 198 7.92 -19.96 -8.20
N ARG A 199 8.12 -20.66 -9.34
CA ARG A 199 9.23 -21.58 -9.65
C ARG A 199 10.66 -21.09 -9.38
N ASP A 200 10.86 -19.79 -9.17
CA ASP A 200 12.17 -19.18 -8.92
C ASP A 200 12.25 -18.41 -7.58
N TRP A 201 11.28 -18.57 -6.67
CA TRP A 201 11.39 -18.02 -5.32
C TRP A 201 12.41 -18.82 -4.52
N ASP A 202 13.64 -18.33 -4.55
CA ASP A 202 14.75 -18.80 -3.73
C ASP A 202 15.08 -17.67 -2.76
N GLU A 203 14.66 -17.83 -1.51
CA GLU A 203 14.89 -16.85 -0.43
C GLU A 203 16.37 -16.45 -0.33
N GLU A 204 17.27 -17.41 -0.56
CA GLU A 204 18.71 -17.17 -0.53
C GLU A 204 19.13 -16.31 -1.73
N LYS A 205 18.61 -16.55 -2.94
CA LYS A 205 18.89 -15.69 -4.10
C LYS A 205 18.29 -14.30 -3.96
N VAL A 206 17.11 -14.16 -3.39
CA VAL A 206 16.51 -12.85 -3.13
C VAL A 206 17.38 -12.08 -2.14
N LEU A 207 17.76 -12.69 -1.03
CA LEU A 207 18.64 -12.07 -0.04
C LEU A 207 20.03 -11.76 -0.61
N VAL A 208 20.60 -12.67 -1.40
CA VAL A 208 21.88 -12.45 -2.07
C VAL A 208 21.77 -11.33 -3.10
N SER A 209 20.68 -11.25 -3.86
CA SER A 209 20.46 -10.16 -4.81
C SER A 209 20.31 -8.83 -4.10
N MET A 210 19.53 -8.78 -3.01
CA MET A 210 19.35 -7.56 -2.21
C MET A 210 20.65 -7.15 -1.51
N GLN A 211 21.37 -8.10 -0.90
CA GLN A 211 22.64 -7.81 -0.25
C GLN A 211 23.68 -7.37 -1.28
N TRP A 212 23.76 -8.05 -2.43
CA TRP A 212 24.61 -7.64 -3.54
C TRP A 212 24.23 -6.26 -4.06
N GLN A 213 22.96 -5.88 -4.11
CA GLN A 213 22.53 -4.53 -4.48
C GLN A 213 22.71 -3.48 -3.40
N VAL A 214 22.70 -3.86 -2.14
CA VAL A 214 23.09 -2.96 -1.06
C VAL A 214 24.60 -2.74 -1.10
N ASP A 215 25.38 -3.79 -1.36
CA ASP A 215 26.83 -3.74 -1.46
C ASP A 215 27.29 -3.03 -2.75
N GLU A 216 26.70 -3.35 -3.90
CA GLU A 216 26.92 -2.65 -5.17
C GLU A 216 26.26 -1.28 -5.21
N GLY A 217 25.06 -1.11 -4.68
CA GLY A 217 24.46 0.22 -4.52
C GLY A 217 25.34 1.10 -3.65
N ALA A 218 25.86 0.58 -2.54
CA ALA A 218 26.86 1.29 -1.75
C ALA A 218 28.15 1.57 -2.52
N ALA A 219 28.60 0.70 -3.43
CA ALA A 219 29.81 0.87 -4.24
C ALA A 219 29.63 1.78 -5.48
N ILE A 220 28.51 1.69 -6.20
CA ILE A 220 28.10 2.51 -7.35
C ILE A 220 27.79 3.93 -6.87
N LEU A 221 27.21 4.06 -5.66
CA LEU A 221 27.05 5.35 -5.00
C LEU A 221 28.39 6.00 -4.60
N ASP A 222 29.48 5.22 -4.53
CA ASP A 222 30.81 5.70 -4.13
C ASP A 222 31.62 6.28 -5.31
N GLU A 223 31.53 5.71 -6.52
CA GLU A 223 32.38 6.14 -7.65
C GLU A 223 31.67 7.00 -8.74
N ASP A 224 30.49 6.61 -9.25
CA ASP A 224 29.83 7.32 -10.37
C ASP A 224 28.65 8.19 -9.92
N ALA A 225 27.96 7.82 -8.83
CA ALA A 225 26.95 8.69 -8.25
C ALA A 225 27.60 9.94 -7.64
N GLN A 226 28.83 9.89 -7.11
CA GLN A 226 29.49 11.11 -6.63
C GLN A 226 29.48 12.23 -7.69
N SER A 227 29.73 11.96 -8.97
CA SER A 227 29.75 13.03 -9.99
C SER A 227 28.36 13.59 -10.35
N THR A 228 27.39 12.71 -10.58
CA THR A 228 26.04 13.12 -11.02
C THR A 228 25.17 13.56 -9.83
N TRP A 229 25.30 12.89 -8.70
CA TRP A 229 24.67 13.27 -7.45
C TRP A 229 25.37 14.41 -6.71
N GLN A 230 26.69 14.66 -6.78
CA GLN A 230 27.27 15.88 -6.16
C GLN A 230 26.71 17.17 -6.80
N ASN A 231 26.32 17.10 -8.08
CA ASN A 231 25.66 18.21 -8.76
C ASN A 231 24.21 18.41 -8.28
N GLU A 232 23.48 17.34 -7.91
CA GLU A 232 22.16 17.45 -7.27
C GLU A 232 22.25 17.68 -5.74
N LEU A 233 23.35 17.28 -5.09
CA LEU A 233 23.64 17.44 -3.66
C LEU A 233 24.17 18.83 -3.28
N HIS A 234 24.75 19.61 -4.20
CA HIS A 234 25.05 21.03 -3.91
C HIS A 234 23.80 21.85 -3.54
N ILE A 235 22.61 21.34 -3.91
CA ILE A 235 21.31 21.90 -3.51
C ILE A 235 20.85 21.37 -2.13
N HIS A 236 21.39 20.23 -1.68
CA HIS A 236 20.95 19.50 -0.47
C HIS A 236 21.94 19.49 0.71
N GLU A 237 23.21 19.88 0.53
CA GLU A 237 24.24 19.93 1.57
C GLU A 237 23.97 20.94 2.71
N HIS A 238 23.01 21.85 2.56
CA HIS A 238 22.72 22.83 3.61
C HIS A 238 21.82 22.33 4.75
N THR A 239 21.28 21.09 4.70
CA THR A 239 20.26 20.66 5.69
C THR A 239 20.57 19.34 6.41
N MET A 240 21.60 18.59 6.01
CA MET A 240 21.91 17.28 6.62
C MET A 240 23.36 17.29 7.11
N GLY A 241 23.52 17.17 8.43
CA GLY A 241 24.81 17.27 9.10
C GLY A 241 25.82 16.21 8.66
N GLU A 242 27.07 16.67 8.59
CA GLU A 242 28.35 15.99 8.39
C GLU A 242 28.51 15.02 7.19
N PRO A 243 29.41 15.34 6.25
CA PRO A 243 29.83 14.40 5.21
C PRO A 243 30.55 13.21 5.86
N GLY A 244 29.99 12.01 5.70
CA GLY A 244 30.50 10.76 6.27
C GLY A 244 29.49 9.99 7.15
N GLY A 245 28.30 10.55 7.40
CA GLY A 245 27.22 9.88 8.12
C GLY A 245 26.39 8.97 7.20
N GLY A 246 26.61 7.65 7.31
CA GLY A 246 26.01 6.62 6.44
C GLY A 246 24.54 6.81 6.02
N TRP A 247 24.32 6.63 4.72
CA TRP A 247 23.10 6.82 3.92
C TRP A 247 21.90 5.94 4.30
N PHE A 248 22.08 5.00 5.23
CA PHE A 248 21.05 4.07 5.67
C PHE A 248 20.68 4.35 7.13
N VAL A 249 19.69 5.21 7.33
CA VAL A 249 19.10 5.48 8.66
C VAL A 249 17.71 4.89 8.67
N GLY A 250 17.47 3.86 9.48
CA GLY A 250 16.15 3.22 9.54
C GLY A 250 16.14 1.85 10.19
N THR A 251 14.96 1.27 10.34
CA THR A 251 14.75 -0.11 10.85
C THR A 251 15.11 -1.18 9.82
N ALA A 252 15.12 -0.84 8.53
CA ALA A 252 15.50 -1.76 7.46
C ALA A 252 16.98 -2.19 7.49
N TRP A 253 17.87 -1.40 8.13
CA TRP A 253 19.31 -1.67 8.19
C TRP A 253 19.84 -1.64 9.63
N ASP A 254 20.39 -2.76 10.11
CA ASP A 254 21.13 -2.79 11.36
C ASP A 254 22.58 -2.37 11.11
N LYS A 255 22.85 -1.08 11.34
CA LYS A 255 24.18 -0.48 11.20
C LYS A 255 25.25 -1.19 12.05
N LYS A 256 24.91 -1.79 13.19
CA LYS A 256 25.89 -2.48 14.04
C LYS A 256 26.27 -3.84 13.49
N ARG A 257 25.34 -4.50 12.81
CA ARG A 257 25.55 -5.82 12.20
C ARG A 257 25.94 -5.74 10.74
N GLU A 258 25.84 -4.56 10.15
CA GLU A 258 26.01 -4.32 8.70
C GLU A 258 25.13 -5.27 7.89
N LYS A 259 23.87 -5.42 8.33
CA LYS A 259 22.92 -6.37 7.75
C LYS A 259 21.54 -5.76 7.57
N PHE A 260 20.94 -6.15 6.46
CA PHE A 260 19.53 -5.92 6.21
C PHE A 260 18.67 -6.71 7.22
N CYS A 261 17.72 -6.03 7.85
CA CYS A 261 16.88 -6.59 8.92
C CYS A 261 15.38 -6.58 8.59
N LEU A 262 15.04 -6.30 7.33
CA LEU A 262 13.66 -6.23 6.88
C LEU A 262 13.05 -7.63 6.78
N GLU A 263 11.89 -7.82 7.40
CA GLU A 263 11.10 -9.03 7.16
C GLU A 263 10.51 -8.98 5.76
N TYR A 264 10.55 -10.10 5.03
CA TYR A 264 9.85 -10.19 3.74
C TYR A 264 9.02 -11.46 3.64
N GLU A 265 7.92 -11.39 2.90
CA GLU A 265 7.08 -12.56 2.65
C GLU A 265 6.44 -12.52 1.25
N PRO A 266 6.26 -13.69 0.60
CA PRO A 266 5.43 -13.77 -0.59
C PRO A 266 3.95 -13.66 -0.19
N ALA A 267 3.20 -12.83 -0.92
CA ALA A 267 1.81 -12.56 -0.64
C ALA A 267 0.97 -12.54 -1.92
N ALA A 268 -0.35 -12.73 -1.78
CA ALA A 268 -1.32 -12.54 -2.84
C ALA A 268 -2.50 -11.72 -2.33
N PHE A 269 -3.11 -10.94 -3.21
CA PHE A 269 -4.35 -10.23 -2.89
C PHE A 269 -5.51 -11.21 -2.79
N VAL A 270 -6.25 -11.13 -1.68
CA VAL A 270 -7.51 -11.84 -1.50
C VAL A 270 -8.67 -10.88 -1.32
N GLN A 271 -9.82 -11.25 -1.90
CA GLN A 271 -11.08 -10.52 -1.80
C GLN A 271 -12.17 -11.42 -1.27
N TYR A 272 -13.10 -10.82 -0.54
CA TYR A 272 -14.27 -11.54 -0.04
C TYR A 272 -15.25 -11.80 -1.19
N LYS A 273 -15.63 -13.06 -1.39
CA LYS A 273 -16.62 -13.46 -2.39
C LYS A 273 -17.71 -14.31 -1.74
N ARG A 274 -18.95 -13.95 -2.01
CA ARG A 274 -20.12 -14.76 -1.69
C ARG A 274 -20.54 -15.54 -2.92
N SER A 275 -20.62 -16.86 -2.80
CA SER A 275 -21.07 -17.75 -3.87
C SER A 275 -22.60 -17.67 -4.05
N GLU A 276 -23.10 -18.25 -5.15
CA GLU A 276 -24.55 -18.37 -5.41
C GLU A 276 -25.28 -19.18 -4.34
N ASN A 277 -24.60 -20.16 -3.73
CA ASN A 277 -25.14 -20.97 -2.63
C ASN A 277 -25.14 -20.21 -1.29
N GLY A 278 -24.60 -18.99 -1.26
CA GLY A 278 -24.49 -18.16 -0.07
C GLY A 278 -23.22 -18.40 0.74
N ASP A 279 -22.37 -19.38 0.36
CA ASP A 279 -21.08 -19.62 1.00
C ASP A 279 -20.16 -18.41 0.83
N GLU A 280 -19.46 -18.04 1.89
CA GLU A 280 -18.60 -16.87 1.92
C GLU A 280 -17.15 -17.29 2.09
N THR A 281 -16.29 -16.88 1.15
CA THR A 281 -14.89 -17.30 1.10
C THR A 281 -13.98 -16.16 0.68
N TRP A 282 -12.74 -16.19 1.14
CA TRP A 282 -11.67 -15.35 0.61
C TRP A 282 -11.07 -16.05 -0.60
N VAL A 283 -11.02 -15.36 -1.74
CA VAL A 283 -10.46 -15.86 -3.00
C VAL A 283 -9.41 -14.91 -3.51
N GLU A 284 -8.41 -15.45 -4.22
CA GLU A 284 -7.40 -14.61 -4.86
C GLU A 284 -8.04 -13.76 -5.96
N GLY A 285 -7.77 -12.46 -5.94
CA GLY A 285 -8.52 -11.47 -6.72
C GLY A 285 -7.83 -10.99 -8.00
N CYS A 286 -6.60 -11.43 -8.26
CA CYS A 286 -5.76 -10.86 -9.32
C CYS A 286 -5.36 -11.85 -10.42
N GLU A 287 -5.76 -13.13 -10.32
CA GLU A 287 -5.50 -14.16 -11.36
C GLU A 287 -6.10 -13.76 -12.71
N ASP A 288 -7.31 -13.22 -12.73
CA ASP A 288 -7.99 -12.78 -13.96
C ASP A 288 -7.64 -11.34 -14.37
N ARG A 289 -6.66 -10.71 -13.70
CA ARG A 289 -6.34 -9.27 -13.85
C ARG A 289 -4.91 -9.03 -14.30
N LEU A 290 -4.33 -10.02 -14.94
CA LEU A 290 -2.99 -9.96 -15.51
C LEU A 290 -2.95 -8.92 -16.62
N ILE A 291 -1.78 -8.32 -16.76
CA ILE A 291 -1.44 -7.43 -17.85
C ILE A 291 -0.25 -8.06 -18.54
N GLU A 292 -0.27 -8.14 -19.87
CA GLU A 292 0.89 -8.66 -20.58
C GLU A 292 2.11 -7.80 -20.24
N TRP A 293 3.22 -8.45 -19.91
CA TRP A 293 4.46 -7.76 -19.56
C TRP A 293 4.84 -6.71 -20.60
N VAL A 294 4.66 -7.06 -21.88
CA VAL A 294 4.94 -6.19 -23.02
C VAL A 294 4.09 -4.92 -23.00
N ASP A 295 2.84 -4.99 -22.56
CA ASP A 295 1.94 -3.83 -22.51
C ASP A 295 2.29 -2.88 -21.36
N CYS A 296 2.78 -3.40 -20.24
CA CYS A 296 3.22 -2.59 -19.10
C CYS A 296 4.32 -1.59 -19.48
N TRP A 297 5.23 -2.01 -20.37
CA TRP A 297 6.37 -1.19 -20.77
C TRP A 297 6.13 -0.43 -22.08
N LYS A 298 5.43 -1.03 -23.06
CA LYS A 298 5.29 -0.42 -24.40
C LYS A 298 4.10 0.52 -24.52
N ASN A 299 3.03 0.28 -23.77
CA ASN A 299 1.77 1.02 -23.92
C ASN A 299 1.25 1.51 -22.56
N PRO A 300 2.04 2.33 -21.84
CA PRO A 300 1.61 2.80 -20.54
C PRO A 300 0.24 3.52 -20.62
N GLY A 301 -0.07 4.28 -21.68
CA GLY A 301 -1.36 4.96 -21.82
C GLY A 301 -2.63 4.09 -21.86
N THR A 302 -2.53 2.76 -22.01
CA THR A 302 -3.72 1.86 -22.14
C THR A 302 -4.44 1.57 -20.82
N LEU A 303 -3.85 1.94 -19.69
CA LEU A 303 -4.45 1.78 -18.36
C LEU A 303 -4.80 3.12 -17.72
N GLU A 304 -4.92 4.19 -18.51
CA GLU A 304 -5.29 5.48 -17.95
C GLU A 304 -6.78 5.51 -17.57
N PRO A 305 -7.12 5.92 -16.34
CA PRO A 305 -8.48 6.30 -16.02
C PRO A 305 -8.90 7.48 -16.91
N SER A 306 -10.16 7.52 -17.32
CA SER A 306 -10.68 8.60 -18.15
C SER A 306 -10.54 9.97 -17.43
N PRO A 307 -10.49 11.09 -18.17
CA PRO A 307 -10.48 12.42 -17.54
C PRO A 307 -11.66 12.64 -16.58
N GLU A 308 -12.82 12.05 -16.89
CA GLU A 308 -14.00 12.06 -16.01
C GLU A 308 -13.74 11.34 -14.71
N GLN A 309 -13.07 10.18 -14.76
CA GLN A 309 -12.68 9.40 -13.59
C GLN A 309 -11.65 10.14 -12.73
N LEU A 310 -10.72 10.87 -13.33
CA LEU A 310 -9.71 11.68 -12.61
C LEU A 310 -10.29 12.92 -11.93
N ALA A 311 -11.39 13.45 -12.45
CA ALA A 311 -12.06 14.63 -11.87
C ALA A 311 -12.82 14.31 -10.57
N ILE A 312 -13.03 13.05 -10.23
CA ILE A 312 -13.81 12.67 -9.04
C ILE A 312 -12.88 12.53 -7.82
N SER A 313 -13.24 13.20 -6.72
CA SER A 313 -12.52 13.10 -5.46
C SER A 313 -12.51 11.66 -4.93
N PRO A 314 -11.35 11.10 -4.52
CA PRO A 314 -11.28 9.77 -3.90
C PRO A 314 -12.05 9.62 -2.58
N GLU A 315 -12.38 10.73 -1.92
CA GLU A 315 -13.27 10.75 -0.76
C GLU A 315 -14.74 10.55 -1.14
N GLU A 316 -15.12 10.94 -2.36
CA GLU A 316 -16.48 10.78 -2.89
C GLU A 316 -16.64 9.44 -3.63
N TRP A 317 -15.59 9.02 -4.34
CA TRP A 317 -15.61 7.85 -5.21
C TRP A 317 -14.24 7.20 -5.36
N ARG A 318 -14.17 5.87 -5.23
CA ARG A 318 -12.94 5.16 -5.57
C ARG A 318 -12.94 4.87 -7.07
N VAL A 319 -12.07 5.53 -7.81
CA VAL A 319 -12.00 5.41 -9.28
C VAL A 319 -11.78 3.98 -9.77
N ASN A 320 -11.03 3.18 -9.00
CA ASN A 320 -10.85 1.75 -9.28
C ASN A 320 -12.15 0.92 -9.25
N ASP A 321 -13.24 1.40 -8.64
CA ASP A 321 -14.52 0.65 -8.57
C ASP A 321 -15.10 0.33 -9.96
N GLU A 322 -14.66 1.05 -10.99
CA GLU A 322 -14.97 0.73 -12.37
C GLU A 322 -13.89 -0.21 -12.90
N ASP A 323 -14.15 -1.53 -12.88
CA ASP A 323 -13.28 -2.54 -13.51
C ASP A 323 -13.03 -2.28 -15.02
N GLY A 324 -13.75 -1.31 -15.61
CA GLY A 324 -13.62 -0.86 -16.99
C GLY A 324 -12.52 0.17 -17.18
N TYR A 325 -11.26 -0.23 -17.02
CA TYR A 325 -10.23 0.37 -17.86
C TYR A 325 -10.51 -0.10 -19.29
N LYS A 326 -10.84 0.84 -20.20
CA LYS A 326 -10.94 0.51 -21.62
C LYS A 326 -9.53 0.24 -22.13
N LEU A 327 -9.23 -1.03 -22.44
CA LEU A 327 -8.08 -1.39 -23.26
C LEU A 327 -8.23 -0.81 -24.67
#